data_AF-A0A067G6Q7-F1
#
_entry.id   AF-A0A067G6Q7-F1
#
_cell.length_a   1.000
_cell.length_b   1.000
_cell.length_c   1.000
_cell.angle_alpha   90.00
_cell.angle_beta   90.00
_cell.angle_gamma   90.00
#
_symmetry.space_group_name_H-M   'P 1'
#
loop_
_entity.id
_entity.type
_entity.pdbx_description
1 polymer ?
#
loop_
_entity_poly.entity_id
_entity_poly.type
_entity_poly.pdbx_seq_one_letter_code
_entity_poly.pdbx_strand_id
1 'polypeptide(L)'
;MEINLLHIYIFSSLIFLLRMELSLAADTITPETFIRDGEKLVSSSQRFELGFFSPRNSKNRYLGVWYKKIPDTVVWVANRNSPIFNPNTALTFSNNGNLVLLSQRNGIIWSSNMSRKAENPIAQLLDTGNLVIRDNSSGHTTESYLWQSFDYPTDSLLEGMKLGWDLKNGLERYLSSWESTDDPSPGNFTFRLVIQVIPKLCAYNGSVEYTCTGPWNGVAFGAAPTYTSFLYEQVLVQSKDEISFWYESYN
;
A
#
# COMPACT_ATOMS: atom_id res chain seq x y z
N MET A 1 -30.07 -40.30 39.22
CA MET A 1 -29.31 -39.99 37.99
C MET A 1 -28.59 -38.67 38.26
N GLU A 2 -27.38 -38.73 38.81
CA GLU A 2 -26.60 -37.52 39.10
C GLU A 2 -26.05 -36.98 37.78
N ILE A 3 -26.59 -35.84 37.33
CA ILE A 3 -25.99 -35.09 36.23
C ILE A 3 -24.71 -34.50 36.80
N ASN A 4 -23.59 -35.11 36.40
CA ASN A 4 -22.26 -34.74 36.88
C ASN A 4 -22.00 -33.27 36.50
N LEU A 5 -21.73 -32.41 37.49
CA LEU A 5 -21.48 -30.97 37.31
C LEU A 5 -20.45 -30.71 36.20
N LEU A 6 -19.47 -31.60 36.07
CA LEU A 6 -18.44 -31.56 35.03
C LEU A 6 -19.02 -31.58 33.61
N HIS A 7 -20.07 -32.36 33.36
CA HIS A 7 -20.72 -32.42 32.04
C HIS A 7 -21.44 -31.12 31.69
N ILE A 8 -22.03 -30.44 32.68
CA ILE A 8 -22.69 -29.14 32.47
C ILE A 8 -21.65 -28.08 32.10
N TYR A 9 -20.50 -28.04 32.79
CA TYR A 9 -19.41 -27.10 32.47
C TYR A 9 -18.80 -27.36 31.09
N ILE A 10 -18.58 -28.62 30.71
CA ILE A 10 -18.07 -28.97 29.37
C ILE A 10 -19.08 -28.55 28.30
N PHE A 11 -20.38 -28.81 28.52
CA PHE A 11 -21.43 -28.45 27.57
C PHE A 11 -21.59 -26.93 27.44
N SER A 12 -21.53 -26.17 28.53
CA SER A 12 -21.61 -24.71 28.48
C SER A 12 -20.36 -24.08 27.83
N SER A 13 -19.17 -24.65 28.09
CA SER A 13 -17.92 -24.27 27.43
C SER A 13 -17.99 -24.51 25.93
N LEU A 14 -18.53 -25.65 25.50
CA LEU A 14 -18.68 -25.98 24.08
C LEU A 14 -19.65 -25.03 23.37
N ILE A 15 -20.77 -24.68 24.01
CA ILE A 15 -21.72 -23.67 23.48
C ILE A 15 -21.07 -22.29 23.40
N PHE A 16 -20.23 -21.92 24.37
CA PHE A 16 -19.50 -20.65 24.34
C PHE A 16 -18.48 -20.61 23.19
N LEU A 17 -17.72 -21.71 22.99
CA LEU A 17 -16.80 -21.85 21.87
C LEU A 17 -17.50 -21.86 20.51
N LEU A 18 -18.69 -22.48 20.41
CA LEU A 18 -19.52 -22.47 19.20
C LEU A 18 -20.13 -21.09 18.88
N ARG A 19 -20.16 -20.17 19.85
CA ARG A 19 -20.59 -18.77 19.66
C ARG A 19 -19.44 -17.81 19.37
N MET A 20 -18.18 -18.29 19.45
CA MET A 20 -17.03 -17.49 19.06
C MET A 20 -16.92 -17.51 17.54
N GLU A 21 -17.51 -16.51 16.89
CA GLU A 21 -17.22 -16.25 15.48
C GLU A 21 -15.78 -15.75 15.37
N LEU A 22 -14.89 -16.56 14.78
CA LEU A 22 -13.60 -16.05 14.30
C LEU A 22 -13.89 -15.12 13.12
N SER A 23 -14.04 -13.83 13.39
CA SER A 23 -14.04 -12.81 12.35
C SER A 23 -12.59 -12.60 11.90
N LEU A 24 -12.22 -13.23 10.79
CA LEU A 24 -11.03 -12.82 10.06
C LEU A 24 -11.35 -11.48 9.39
N ALA A 25 -10.52 -10.47 9.63
CA ALA A 25 -10.62 -9.23 8.88
C ALA A 25 -10.46 -9.52 7.39
N ALA A 26 -11.37 -9.00 6.57
CA ALA A 26 -11.33 -9.19 5.13
C ALA A 26 -10.07 -8.54 4.53
N ASP A 27 -9.56 -9.10 3.44
CA ASP A 27 -8.49 -8.51 2.64
C ASP A 27 -9.03 -7.73 1.43
N THR A 28 -10.35 -7.74 1.24
CA THR A 28 -11.03 -7.25 0.03
C THR A 28 -12.17 -6.27 0.32
N ILE A 29 -12.42 -5.38 -0.63
CA ILE A 29 -13.61 -4.53 -0.74
C ILE A 29 -14.27 -4.82 -2.09
N THR A 30 -15.59 -4.93 -2.09
CA THR A 30 -16.44 -5.08 -3.28
C THR A 30 -17.39 -3.87 -3.37
N PRO A 31 -18.16 -3.71 -4.46
CA PRO A 31 -19.12 -2.62 -4.58
C PRO A 31 -20.18 -2.57 -3.48
N GLU A 32 -20.46 -3.71 -2.83
CA GLU A 32 -21.44 -3.85 -1.76
C GLU A 32 -20.86 -3.55 -0.37
N THR A 33 -19.53 -3.45 -0.25
CA THR A 33 -18.85 -3.26 1.03
C THR A 33 -18.08 -1.95 1.08
N PHE A 34 -17.72 -1.55 2.30
CA PHE A 34 -16.93 -0.37 2.58
C PHE A 34 -16.18 -0.58 3.90
N ILE A 35 -15.16 0.22 4.13
CA ILE A 35 -14.52 0.34 5.46
C ILE A 35 -14.61 1.79 5.96
N ARG A 36 -14.88 1.96 7.25
CA ARG A 36 -14.90 3.23 7.98
C ARG A 36 -13.76 3.32 8.99
N ASP A 37 -13.65 4.47 9.62
CA ASP A 37 -12.71 4.66 10.72
C ASP A 37 -12.95 3.62 11.84
N GLY A 38 -11.88 2.94 12.27
CA GLY A 38 -11.90 1.80 13.18
C GLY A 38 -11.94 0.44 12.50
N GLU A 39 -12.39 0.35 11.24
CA GLU A 39 -12.36 -0.88 10.44
C GLU A 39 -11.07 -0.97 9.63
N LYS A 40 -10.67 -2.20 9.29
CA LYS A 40 -9.40 -2.48 8.60
C LYS A 40 -9.56 -3.60 7.59
N LEU A 41 -8.77 -3.51 6.51
CA LEU A 41 -8.41 -4.68 5.72
C LEU A 41 -7.11 -5.26 6.25
N VAL A 42 -6.97 -6.57 6.20
CA VAL A 42 -5.74 -7.26 6.60
C VAL A 42 -5.34 -8.23 5.50
N SER A 43 -4.07 -8.18 5.09
CA SER A 43 -3.56 -9.09 4.08
C SER A 43 -3.68 -10.55 4.55
N SER A 44 -3.81 -11.49 3.61
CA SER A 44 -4.03 -12.92 3.91
C SER A 44 -3.01 -13.51 4.91
N SER A 45 -1.73 -13.21 4.74
CA SER A 45 -0.63 -13.60 5.62
C SER A 45 -0.53 -12.80 6.93
N GLN A 46 -1.47 -11.88 7.20
CA GLN A 46 -1.49 -11.02 8.38
C GLN A 46 -0.24 -10.12 8.51
N ARG A 47 0.40 -9.77 7.38
CA ARG A 47 1.61 -8.92 7.36
C ARG A 47 1.28 -7.44 7.32
N PHE A 48 0.31 -7.05 6.51
CA PHE A 48 -0.07 -5.66 6.31
C PHE A 48 -1.52 -5.43 6.71
N GLU A 49 -1.81 -4.24 7.22
CA GLU A 49 -3.18 -3.74 7.39
C GLU A 49 -3.36 -2.45 6.61
N LEU A 50 -4.56 -2.24 6.12
CA LEU A 50 -5.01 -0.98 5.56
C LEU A 50 -6.16 -0.43 6.40
N GLY A 51 -6.14 0.85 6.72
CA GLY A 51 -7.22 1.50 7.46
C GLY A 51 -6.95 2.97 7.74
N PHE A 52 -7.81 3.54 8.59
CA PHE A 52 -7.72 4.95 8.98
C PHE A 52 -6.76 5.12 10.17
N PHE A 53 -5.92 6.16 10.13
CA PHE A 53 -4.97 6.48 11.18
C PHE A 53 -4.78 7.99 11.33
N SER A 54 -4.20 8.38 12.47
CA SER A 54 -3.68 9.72 12.72
C SER A 54 -2.22 9.60 13.15
N PRO A 55 -1.31 10.43 12.62
CA PRO A 55 0.02 10.59 13.19
C PRO A 55 -0.06 10.99 14.67
N ARG A 56 0.97 10.63 15.44
CA ARG A 56 0.95 10.65 16.90
C ARG A 56 0.50 11.99 17.50
N ASN A 57 0.99 13.11 17.00
CA ASN A 57 0.65 14.45 17.51
C ASN A 57 -0.27 15.24 16.57
N SER A 58 -0.98 14.57 15.67
CA SER A 58 -1.88 15.21 14.70
C SER A 58 -3.33 14.78 14.89
N LYS A 59 -4.25 15.71 14.67
CA LYS A 59 -5.69 15.44 14.61
C LYS A 59 -6.16 15.11 13.19
N ASN A 60 -5.28 15.26 12.19
CA ASN A 60 -5.59 14.93 10.82
C ASN A 60 -5.75 13.41 10.69
N ARG A 61 -6.72 12.99 9.87
CA ARG A 61 -6.99 11.59 9.57
C ARG A 61 -6.57 11.24 8.15
N TYR A 62 -5.97 10.07 7.99
CA TYR A 62 -5.52 9.55 6.70
C TYR A 62 -5.89 8.09 6.56
N LEU A 63 -5.98 7.62 5.32
CA LEU A 63 -6.02 6.20 4.98
C LEU A 63 -4.61 5.77 4.58
N GLY A 64 -4.11 4.70 5.18
CA GLY A 64 -2.79 4.18 4.87
C GLY A 64 -2.67 2.67 5.01
N VAL A 65 -1.50 2.18 4.64
CA VAL A 65 -1.05 0.80 4.84
C VAL A 65 0.11 0.80 5.84
N TRP A 66 0.13 -0.14 6.77
CA TRP A 66 1.22 -0.33 7.73
C TRP A 66 1.51 -1.81 7.98
N TYR A 67 2.66 -2.10 8.60
CA TYR A 67 2.96 -3.44 9.09
C TYR A 67 2.08 -3.77 10.30
N LYS A 68 1.35 -4.89 10.24
CA LYS A 68 0.42 -5.30 11.30
C LYS A 68 1.10 -5.44 12.68
N LYS A 69 2.30 -6.02 12.71
CA LYS A 69 3.06 -6.24 13.95
C LYS A 69 3.69 -4.97 14.51
N ILE A 70 3.81 -3.92 13.70
CA ILE A 70 4.43 -2.64 14.08
C ILE A 70 3.58 -1.50 13.48
N PRO A 71 2.38 -1.24 14.03
CA PRO A 71 1.40 -0.33 13.40
C PRO A 71 1.88 1.13 13.24
N ASP A 72 2.91 1.53 13.99
CA ASP A 72 3.52 2.86 13.88
C ASP A 72 4.34 3.03 12.58
N THR A 73 4.61 1.95 11.84
CA THR A 73 5.34 1.98 10.57
C THR A 73 4.38 1.99 9.39
N VAL A 74 3.93 3.19 9.00
CA VAL A 74 3.10 3.44 7.82
C VAL A 74 3.98 3.44 6.57
N VAL A 75 3.62 2.63 5.58
CA VAL A 75 4.40 2.40 4.36
C VAL A 75 3.75 2.98 3.11
N TRP A 76 2.47 3.37 3.20
CA TRP A 76 1.74 4.03 2.12
C TRP A 76 0.58 4.86 2.66
N VAL A 77 0.26 6.00 2.03
CA VAL A 77 -0.82 6.92 2.43
C VAL A 77 -1.58 7.40 1.18
N ALA A 78 -2.89 7.13 1.12
CA ALA A 78 -3.72 7.48 -0.04
C ALA A 78 -3.89 9.00 -0.20
N ASN A 79 -4.41 9.63 0.86
CA ASN A 79 -4.88 11.02 0.84
C ASN A 79 -3.88 11.98 1.49
N ARG A 80 -2.58 11.78 1.24
CA ARG A 80 -1.50 12.59 1.83
C ARG A 80 -1.65 14.11 1.62
N ASN A 81 -2.20 14.52 0.47
CA ASN A 81 -2.45 15.92 0.12
C ASN A 81 -3.77 16.47 0.69
N SER A 82 -4.67 15.59 1.14
CA SER A 82 -6.05 15.92 1.48
C SER A 82 -6.46 15.21 2.76
N PRO A 83 -6.02 15.70 3.94
CA PRO A 83 -6.39 15.12 5.22
C PRO A 83 -7.91 15.06 5.42
N ILE A 84 -8.36 14.04 6.14
CA ILE A 84 -9.76 13.86 6.53
C ILE A 84 -10.00 14.64 7.82
N PHE A 85 -11.05 15.46 7.84
CA PHE A 85 -11.45 16.24 9.01
C PHE A 85 -12.73 15.72 9.69
N ASN A 86 -13.46 14.80 9.05
CA ASN A 86 -14.79 14.37 9.46
C ASN A 86 -14.86 12.84 9.71
N PRO A 87 -15.53 12.40 10.79
CA PRO A 87 -15.59 10.98 11.20
C PRO A 87 -16.43 10.09 10.26
N ASN A 88 -17.26 10.67 9.39
CA ASN A 88 -18.13 9.92 8.48
C ASN A 88 -17.52 9.75 7.07
N THR A 89 -16.26 9.33 7.02
CA THR A 89 -15.56 9.02 5.78
C THR A 89 -15.47 7.50 5.62
N ALA A 90 -15.67 7.00 4.40
CA ALA A 90 -15.58 5.59 4.09
C ALA A 90 -14.75 5.36 2.83
N LEU A 91 -13.97 4.28 2.80
CA LEU A 91 -13.37 3.76 1.58
C LEU A 91 -14.35 2.77 0.94
N THR A 92 -14.76 3.05 -0.29
CA THR A 92 -15.76 2.25 -1.02
C THR A 92 -15.60 2.43 -2.53
N PHE A 93 -16.33 1.65 -3.32
CA PHE A 93 -16.43 1.90 -4.75
C PHE A 93 -17.50 2.95 -5.07
N SER A 94 -17.15 3.86 -5.97
CA SER A 94 -18.10 4.75 -6.62
C SER A 94 -18.90 4.02 -7.70
N ASN A 95 -20.03 4.59 -8.12
CA ASN A 95 -20.85 4.06 -9.23
C ASN A 95 -20.10 3.93 -10.57
N ASN A 96 -18.96 4.61 -10.69
CA ASN A 96 -18.09 4.55 -11.87
C ASN A 96 -17.00 3.50 -11.76
N GLY A 97 -17.03 2.65 -10.72
CA GLY A 97 -16.08 1.58 -10.47
C GLY A 97 -14.76 2.03 -9.85
N ASN A 98 -14.56 3.33 -9.58
CA ASN A 98 -13.37 3.83 -8.90
C ASN A 98 -13.43 3.58 -7.41
N LEU A 99 -12.31 3.17 -6.80
CA LEU A 99 -12.15 3.14 -5.35
C LEU A 99 -11.96 4.57 -4.84
N VAL A 100 -12.78 4.99 -3.88
CA VAL A 100 -12.84 6.37 -3.40
C VAL A 100 -12.88 6.46 -1.88
N LEU A 101 -12.24 7.50 -1.35
CA LEU A 101 -12.50 7.98 0.01
C LEU A 101 -13.65 8.98 -0.05
N LEU A 102 -14.84 8.53 0.34
CA LEU A 102 -16.07 9.32 0.28
C LEU A 102 -16.42 9.87 1.66
N SER A 103 -16.52 11.19 1.74
CA SER A 103 -17.07 11.91 2.88
C SER A 103 -18.51 12.32 2.59
N GLN A 104 -19.42 12.03 3.54
CA GLN A 104 -20.84 12.42 3.40
C GLN A 104 -21.03 13.95 3.24
N ARG A 105 -20.13 14.77 3.78
CA ARG A 105 -20.22 16.24 3.73
C ARG A 105 -19.41 16.85 2.59
N ASN A 106 -18.21 16.31 2.34
CA ASN A 106 -17.23 16.95 1.45
C ASN A 106 -17.12 16.26 0.08
N GLY A 107 -17.89 15.18 -0.15
CA GLY A 107 -17.79 14.39 -1.38
C GLY A 107 -16.51 13.54 -1.40
N ILE A 108 -15.94 13.36 -2.59
CA ILE A 108 -14.77 12.50 -2.81
C ILE A 108 -13.49 13.25 -2.38
N ILE A 109 -12.79 12.73 -1.38
CA ILE A 109 -11.52 13.26 -0.86
C ILE A 109 -10.33 12.72 -1.68
N TRP A 110 -10.41 11.45 -2.09
CA TRP A 110 -9.39 10.75 -2.88
C TRP A 110 -10.06 9.71 -3.78
N SER A 111 -9.44 9.41 -4.91
CA SER A 111 -9.93 8.45 -5.90
C SER A 111 -8.75 7.76 -6.58
N SER A 112 -8.89 6.47 -6.88
CA SER A 112 -7.93 5.70 -7.68
C SER A 112 -7.75 6.24 -9.11
N ASN A 113 -8.71 7.02 -9.63
CA ASN A 113 -8.68 7.64 -10.95
C ASN A 113 -8.32 6.66 -12.08
N MET A 114 -8.98 5.50 -12.08
CA MET A 114 -8.80 4.47 -13.10
C MET A 114 -9.22 4.99 -14.47
N SER A 115 -8.39 4.69 -15.47
CA SER A 115 -8.61 5.08 -16.86
C SER A 115 -9.75 4.30 -17.54
N ARG A 116 -10.09 3.13 -17.00
CA ARG A 116 -11.15 2.25 -17.50
C ARG A 116 -12.14 1.94 -16.39
N LYS A 117 -13.42 1.91 -16.74
CA LYS A 117 -14.49 1.48 -15.83
C LYS A 117 -14.44 -0.05 -15.71
N ALA A 118 -14.38 -0.52 -14.48
CA ALA A 118 -14.55 -1.94 -14.15
C ALA A 118 -16.04 -2.29 -14.06
N GLU A 119 -16.41 -3.49 -14.51
CA GLU A 119 -17.78 -3.99 -14.39
C GLU A 119 -18.02 -4.63 -13.03
N ASN A 120 -17.06 -5.45 -12.56
CA ASN A 120 -17.11 -6.09 -11.26
C ASN A 120 -15.78 -5.88 -10.50
N PRO A 121 -15.49 -4.64 -10.05
CA PRO A 121 -14.22 -4.34 -9.41
C PRO A 121 -14.11 -4.96 -8.02
N ILE A 122 -12.92 -5.46 -7.70
CA ILE A 122 -12.53 -5.87 -6.36
C ILE A 122 -11.24 -5.14 -6.00
N ALA A 123 -11.24 -4.46 -4.87
CA ALA A 123 -10.01 -3.93 -4.27
C ALA A 123 -9.47 -4.96 -3.27
N GLN A 124 -8.18 -5.24 -3.29
CA GLN A 124 -7.55 -6.25 -2.43
C GLN A 124 -6.22 -5.75 -1.88
N LEU A 125 -5.98 -5.95 -0.58
CA LEU A 125 -4.68 -5.76 0.04
C LEU A 125 -3.86 -7.06 -0.05
N LEU A 126 -2.82 -7.06 -0.89
CA LEU A 126 -1.94 -8.21 -1.08
C LEU A 126 -0.93 -8.37 0.07
N ASP A 127 -0.33 -9.55 0.16
CA ASP A 127 0.70 -9.87 1.16
C ASP A 127 2.04 -9.15 0.97
N THR A 128 2.20 -8.49 -0.18
CA THR A 128 3.29 -7.55 -0.46
C THR A 128 3.04 -6.17 0.14
N GLY A 129 1.82 -5.89 0.60
CA GLY A 129 1.37 -4.57 1.03
C GLY A 129 0.77 -3.74 -0.11
N ASN A 130 0.74 -4.27 -1.34
CA ASN A 130 0.14 -3.60 -2.48
C ASN A 130 -1.40 -3.66 -2.40
N LEU A 131 -2.05 -2.51 -2.32
CA LEU A 131 -3.48 -2.39 -2.58
C LEU A 131 -3.71 -2.36 -4.08
N VAL A 132 -4.45 -3.34 -4.61
CA VAL A 132 -4.72 -3.49 -6.05
C VAL A 132 -6.20 -3.46 -6.35
N ILE A 133 -6.57 -3.07 -7.57
CA ILE A 133 -7.93 -3.17 -8.10
C ILE A 133 -7.91 -4.07 -9.33
N ARG A 134 -8.78 -5.09 -9.35
CA ARG A 134 -8.96 -6.03 -10.46
C ARG A 134 -10.42 -6.12 -10.87
N ASP A 135 -10.68 -6.46 -12.13
CA ASP A 135 -12.03 -6.74 -12.61
C ASP A 135 -12.31 -8.24 -12.62
N ASN A 136 -13.32 -8.68 -11.89
CA ASN A 136 -13.68 -10.08 -11.77
C ASN A 136 -14.59 -10.57 -12.91
N SER A 137 -15.03 -9.68 -13.82
CA SER A 137 -15.84 -10.05 -14.99
C SER A 137 -15.01 -10.64 -16.14
N SER A 138 -13.74 -10.24 -16.24
CA SER A 138 -12.86 -10.72 -17.30
C SER A 138 -12.33 -12.11 -16.95
N GLY A 139 -12.75 -13.14 -17.69
CA GLY A 139 -12.09 -14.46 -17.70
C GLY A 139 -10.65 -14.43 -18.25
N HIS A 140 -10.03 -13.24 -18.32
CA HIS A 140 -8.67 -13.04 -18.75
C HIS A 140 -7.73 -13.30 -17.58
N THR A 141 -6.95 -14.37 -17.72
CA THR A 141 -5.91 -14.83 -16.82
C THR A 141 -4.67 -13.94 -16.77
N THR A 142 -4.69 -12.78 -17.43
CA THR A 142 -3.59 -11.81 -17.36
C THR A 142 -3.79 -10.89 -16.16
N GLU A 143 -2.88 -11.03 -15.20
CA GLU A 143 -2.76 -10.32 -13.90
C GLU A 143 -2.61 -8.79 -13.99
N SER A 144 -3.13 -8.13 -15.03
CA SER A 144 -3.02 -6.68 -15.16
C SER A 144 -4.03 -6.00 -14.22
N TYR A 145 -3.54 -5.45 -13.12
CA TYR A 145 -4.33 -4.60 -12.25
C TYR A 145 -4.85 -3.38 -13.01
N LEU A 146 -6.09 -2.98 -12.73
CA LEU A 146 -6.65 -1.72 -13.23
C LEU A 146 -6.01 -0.51 -12.53
N TRP A 147 -5.57 -0.73 -11.28
CA TRP A 147 -4.86 0.24 -10.46
C TRP A 147 -4.10 -0.50 -9.36
N GLN A 148 -2.98 0.05 -8.92
CA GLN A 148 -2.23 -0.46 -7.77
C GLN A 148 -1.53 0.67 -7.01
N SER A 149 -1.45 0.53 -5.69
CA SER A 149 -0.77 1.50 -4.81
C SER A 149 0.73 1.61 -5.08
N PHE A 150 1.35 0.53 -5.56
CA PHE A 150 2.79 0.49 -5.88
C PHE A 150 3.17 1.41 -7.05
N ASP A 151 2.20 1.82 -7.87
CA ASP A 151 2.39 2.83 -8.92
C ASP A 151 2.42 4.26 -8.37
N TYR A 152 1.98 4.46 -7.13
CA TYR A 152 1.88 5.76 -6.46
C TYR A 152 2.51 5.69 -5.06
N PRO A 153 3.84 5.45 -4.97
CA PRO A 153 4.55 5.36 -3.70
C PRO A 153 4.48 6.66 -2.87
N THR A 154 4.66 6.53 -1.55
CA THR A 154 4.86 7.67 -0.63
C THR A 154 6.34 7.88 -0.35
N ASP A 155 6.79 7.64 0.87
CA ASP A 155 8.15 7.82 1.37
C ASP A 155 8.91 6.49 1.55
N SER A 156 8.24 5.36 1.33
CA SER A 156 8.76 4.02 1.57
C SER A 156 8.82 3.18 0.29
N LEU A 157 9.88 2.36 0.18
CA LEU A 157 10.01 1.34 -0.87
C LEU A 157 9.92 -0.06 -0.25
N LEU A 158 8.84 -0.78 -0.53
CA LEU A 158 8.68 -2.18 -0.15
C LEU A 158 9.32 -3.10 -1.20
N GLU A 159 9.52 -4.35 -0.79
CA GLU A 159 9.96 -5.42 -1.66
C GLU A 159 9.04 -5.56 -2.88
N GLY A 160 9.63 -5.66 -4.08
CA GLY A 160 8.91 -5.72 -5.35
C GLY A 160 8.30 -4.39 -5.84
N MET A 161 8.36 -3.30 -5.07
CA MET A 161 7.99 -1.97 -5.55
C MET A 161 9.05 -1.44 -6.52
N LYS A 162 8.61 -0.85 -7.63
CA LYS A 162 9.49 -0.28 -8.65
C LYS A 162 9.68 1.23 -8.45
N LEU A 163 10.93 1.69 -8.48
CA LEU A 163 11.32 3.09 -8.67
C LEU A 163 11.79 3.32 -10.10
N GLY A 164 11.47 4.47 -10.68
CA GLY A 164 11.82 4.80 -12.07
C GLY A 164 10.59 4.90 -12.96
N TRP A 165 10.76 4.61 -14.24
CA TRP A 165 9.82 4.97 -15.28
C TRP A 165 9.12 3.75 -15.88
N ASP A 166 7.79 3.79 -15.87
CA ASP A 166 6.97 3.06 -16.83
C ASP A 166 6.87 3.92 -18.10
N LEU A 167 7.62 3.54 -19.12
CA LEU A 167 7.71 4.30 -20.37
C LEU A 167 6.46 4.15 -21.22
N LYS A 168 5.74 3.04 -21.07
CA LYS A 168 4.49 2.77 -21.81
C LYS A 168 3.36 3.68 -21.36
N ASN A 169 3.25 3.94 -20.05
CA ASN A 169 2.21 4.78 -19.47
C ASN A 169 2.68 6.21 -19.14
N GLY A 170 3.97 6.50 -19.29
CA GLY A 170 4.56 7.80 -18.98
C GLY A 170 4.53 8.13 -17.48
N LEU A 171 4.63 7.10 -16.63
CA LEU A 171 4.52 7.23 -15.17
C LEU A 171 5.90 7.11 -14.52
N GLU A 172 6.31 8.13 -13.78
CA GLU A 172 7.47 8.09 -12.89
C GLU A 172 7.04 7.65 -11.48
N ARG A 173 7.63 6.56 -10.98
CA ARG A 173 7.54 6.11 -9.59
C ARG A 173 8.77 6.61 -8.83
N TYR A 174 8.55 7.43 -7.81
CA TYR A 174 9.62 7.98 -6.98
C TYR A 174 9.13 8.16 -5.54
N LEU A 175 10.04 8.16 -4.57
CA LEU A 175 9.67 8.41 -3.19
C LEU A 175 9.68 9.91 -2.90
N SER A 176 8.78 10.35 -2.03
CA SER A 176 8.72 11.72 -1.50
C SER A 176 8.47 11.66 -0.01
N SER A 177 9.33 12.30 0.77
CA SER A 177 9.28 12.29 2.23
C SER A 177 7.93 12.80 2.74
N TRP A 178 7.64 12.48 3.99
CA TRP A 178 6.66 13.25 4.75
C TRP A 178 7.22 14.66 5.02
N GLU A 179 6.34 15.63 5.23
CA GLU A 179 6.73 16.99 5.61
C GLU A 179 7.31 17.01 7.03
N SER A 180 6.74 16.20 7.93
CA SER A 180 7.26 16.01 9.28
C SER A 180 6.82 14.66 9.85
N THR A 181 7.30 14.32 11.06
CA THR A 181 6.89 13.10 11.77
C THR A 181 5.39 13.03 12.07
N ASP A 182 4.71 14.18 12.09
CA ASP A 182 3.29 14.30 12.41
C ASP A 182 2.42 14.74 11.21
N ASP A 183 3.02 14.92 10.02
CA ASP A 183 2.31 15.29 8.80
C ASP A 183 2.81 14.50 7.58
N PRO A 184 2.01 13.54 7.06
CA PRO A 184 2.36 12.73 5.90
C PRO A 184 2.22 13.45 4.54
N SER A 185 1.85 14.72 4.54
CA SER A 185 1.87 15.54 3.31
C SER A 185 3.26 15.51 2.64
N PRO A 186 3.35 15.69 1.31
CA PRO A 186 4.64 15.67 0.63
C PRO A 186 5.60 16.72 1.16
N GLY A 187 6.73 16.26 1.70
CA GLY A 187 7.82 17.10 2.11
C GLY A 187 8.79 17.45 0.99
N ASN A 188 9.85 18.17 1.35
CA ASN A 188 10.81 18.70 0.38
C ASN A 188 11.74 17.63 -0.23
N PHE A 189 11.90 16.46 0.39
CA PHE A 189 12.85 15.47 -0.09
C PHE A 189 12.21 14.46 -1.05
N THR A 190 12.85 14.19 -2.18
CA THR A 190 12.46 13.11 -3.09
C THR A 190 13.61 12.17 -3.39
N PHE A 191 13.31 10.90 -3.63
CA PHE A 191 14.30 9.88 -4.01
C PHE A 191 13.89 9.24 -5.33
N ARG A 192 14.74 9.39 -6.35
CA ARG A 192 14.40 9.13 -7.76
C ARG A 192 15.47 8.31 -8.45
N LEU A 193 15.05 7.52 -9.44
CA LEU A 193 15.97 6.92 -10.42
C LEU A 193 16.26 7.93 -11.54
N VAL A 194 17.47 8.46 -11.55
CA VAL A 194 17.93 9.43 -12.55
C VAL A 194 18.54 8.67 -13.72
N ILE A 195 17.94 8.83 -14.90
CA ILE A 195 18.33 8.14 -16.13
C ILE A 195 19.23 9.09 -16.94
N GLN A 196 20.55 8.91 -16.83
CA GLN A 196 21.55 9.53 -17.71
C GLN A 196 22.15 8.44 -18.62
N VAL A 197 23.48 8.42 -18.82
CA VAL A 197 24.17 7.34 -19.55
C VAL A 197 24.06 6.02 -18.78
N ILE A 198 24.27 6.07 -17.46
CA ILE A 198 24.09 4.94 -16.54
C ILE A 198 23.17 5.40 -15.42
N PRO A 199 22.09 4.66 -15.08
CA PRO A 199 21.18 5.08 -14.01
C PRO A 199 21.87 5.20 -12.66
N LYS A 200 21.43 6.19 -11.88
CA LYS A 200 21.82 6.43 -10.48
C LYS A 200 20.58 6.73 -9.65
N LEU A 201 20.56 6.36 -8.38
CA LEU A 201 19.50 6.81 -7.46
C LEU A 201 19.96 8.11 -6.80
N CYS A 202 19.10 9.11 -6.75
CA CYS A 202 19.43 10.42 -6.19
C CYS A 202 18.34 10.91 -5.24
N ALA A 203 18.78 11.53 -4.15
CA ALA A 203 17.95 12.32 -3.27
C ALA A 203 18.02 13.80 -3.68
N TYR A 204 16.88 14.46 -3.71
CA TYR A 204 16.75 15.89 -3.99
C TYR A 204 16.10 16.59 -2.81
N ASN A 205 16.48 17.83 -2.54
CA ASN A 205 15.74 18.77 -1.70
C ASN A 205 15.12 19.84 -2.62
N GLY A 206 13.80 19.75 -2.83
CA GLY A 206 13.13 20.47 -3.91
C GLY A 206 13.74 20.10 -5.27
N SER A 207 14.31 21.09 -5.96
CA SER A 207 14.99 20.88 -7.25
C SER A 207 16.51 20.71 -7.13
N VAL A 208 17.08 20.80 -5.92
CA VAL A 208 18.53 20.73 -5.71
C VAL A 208 18.94 19.28 -5.44
N GLU A 209 19.89 18.75 -6.22
CA GLU A 209 20.49 17.43 -5.96
C GLU A 209 21.20 17.46 -4.60
N TYR A 210 20.77 16.61 -3.67
CA TYR A 210 21.34 16.52 -2.33
C TYR A 210 22.45 15.47 -2.27
N THR A 211 22.20 14.28 -2.79
CA THR A 211 23.19 13.20 -2.90
C THR A 211 22.74 12.13 -3.91
N CYS A 212 23.67 11.31 -4.39
CA CYS A 212 23.37 10.17 -5.26
C CYS A 212 24.18 8.93 -4.88
N THR A 213 23.61 7.76 -5.15
CA THR A 213 24.23 6.44 -4.89
C THR A 213 25.33 6.07 -5.88
N GLY A 214 25.69 6.93 -6.83
CA GLY A 214 26.58 6.60 -7.95
C GLY A 214 25.91 5.72 -9.02
N PRO A 215 26.61 5.42 -10.13
CA PRO A 215 26.05 4.65 -11.23
C PRO A 215 25.83 3.18 -10.86
N TRP A 216 24.85 2.55 -11.51
CA TRP A 216 24.65 1.11 -11.49
C TRP A 216 25.84 0.37 -12.13
N ASN A 217 26.41 -0.61 -11.42
CA ASN A 217 27.56 -1.39 -11.91
C ASN A 217 27.20 -2.79 -12.43
N GLY A 218 25.91 -3.14 -12.51
CA GLY A 218 25.43 -4.48 -12.86
C GLY A 218 24.97 -5.31 -11.64
N VAL A 219 25.37 -4.93 -10.43
CA VAL A 219 25.07 -5.65 -9.17
C VAL A 219 24.51 -4.73 -8.10
N ALA A 220 25.04 -3.51 -7.98
CA ALA A 220 24.64 -2.51 -7.02
C ALA A 220 24.94 -1.08 -7.54
N PHE A 221 24.42 -0.07 -6.86
CA PHE A 221 24.84 1.32 -7.09
C PHE A 221 26.16 1.62 -6.38
N GLY A 222 27.06 2.35 -7.04
CA GLY A 222 28.48 2.48 -6.65
C GLY A 222 28.81 3.03 -5.24
N ALA A 223 27.89 3.71 -4.56
CA ALA A 223 28.05 4.21 -3.19
C ALA A 223 27.44 3.28 -2.13
N ALA A 224 26.74 2.21 -2.53
CA ALA A 224 26.34 1.16 -1.60
C ALA A 224 27.60 0.37 -1.16
N PRO A 225 27.70 -0.07 0.11
CA PRO A 225 28.84 -0.87 0.57
C PRO A 225 29.04 -2.06 -0.38
N THR A 226 30.31 -2.36 -0.64
CA THR A 226 30.80 -3.30 -1.67
C THR A 226 30.37 -4.76 -1.47
N TYR A 227 29.57 -5.03 -0.44
CA TYR A 227 29.02 -6.34 -0.14
C TYR A 227 27.58 -6.36 -0.64
N THR A 228 27.32 -7.26 -1.58
CA THR A 228 25.96 -7.72 -1.87
C THR A 228 25.28 -8.10 -0.56
N SER A 229 24.06 -7.60 -0.35
CA SER A 229 23.24 -8.02 0.79
C SER A 229 23.11 -9.56 0.77
N PHE A 230 23.01 -10.20 1.92
CA PHE A 230 22.68 -11.63 2.03
C PHE A 230 21.16 -11.85 2.18
N LEU A 231 20.38 -10.77 2.21
CA LEU A 231 18.94 -10.79 2.45
C LEU A 231 18.11 -10.54 1.19
N TYR A 232 18.66 -9.78 0.24
CA TYR A 232 17.94 -9.37 -0.96
C TYR A 232 18.89 -9.08 -2.12
N GLU A 233 18.38 -9.21 -3.33
CA GLU A 233 19.04 -8.70 -4.53
C GLU A 233 18.44 -7.38 -5.01
N GLN A 234 19.26 -6.63 -5.74
CA GLN A 234 18.89 -5.39 -6.39
C GLN A 234 18.73 -5.66 -7.88
N VAL A 235 17.61 -5.23 -8.45
CA VAL A 235 17.32 -5.43 -9.86
C VAL A 235 17.14 -4.07 -10.52
N LEU A 236 17.84 -3.89 -11.65
CA LEU A 236 17.65 -2.76 -12.54
C LEU A 236 17.27 -3.29 -13.92
N VAL A 237 16.10 -2.89 -14.42
CA VAL A 237 15.67 -3.16 -15.79
C VAL A 237 15.80 -1.91 -16.62
N GLN A 238 16.35 -2.08 -17.83
CA GLN A 238 16.34 -1.08 -18.88
C GLN A 238 15.83 -1.73 -20.16
N SER A 239 14.62 -1.38 -20.55
CA SER A 239 13.97 -1.89 -21.75
C SER A 239 13.23 -0.75 -22.47
N LYS A 240 12.61 -1.08 -23.60
CA LYS A 240 11.74 -0.14 -24.33
C LYS A 240 10.45 0.22 -23.55
N ASP A 241 10.04 -0.63 -22.62
CA ASP A 241 8.76 -0.52 -21.91
C ASP A 241 8.94 0.05 -20.49
N GLU A 242 10.10 -0.17 -19.87
CA GLU A 242 10.40 0.35 -18.53
C GLU A 242 11.90 0.60 -18.30
N ILE A 243 12.19 1.57 -17.43
CA ILE A 243 13.51 1.76 -16.82
C ILE A 243 13.28 1.88 -15.31
N SER A 244 13.52 0.80 -14.58
CA SER A 244 13.11 0.70 -13.18
C SER A 244 14.10 -0.06 -12.32
N PHE A 245 14.09 0.27 -11.03
CA PHE A 245 14.84 -0.36 -9.96
C PHE A 245 13.88 -0.92 -8.91
N TRP A 246 14.16 -2.13 -8.41
CA TRP A 246 13.51 -2.67 -7.22
C TRP A 246 14.47 -3.60 -6.47
N TYR A 247 14.02 -4.13 -5.34
CA TYR A 247 14.70 -5.19 -4.64
C TYR A 247 13.72 -6.33 -4.29
N GLU A 248 14.27 -7.53 -4.18
CA GLU A 248 13.54 -8.74 -3.82
C GLU A 248 14.39 -9.62 -2.90
N SER A 249 13.75 -10.28 -1.93
CA SER A 249 14.44 -11.17 -1.00
C SER A 249 15.02 -12.38 -1.73
N TYR A 250 16.18 -12.86 -1.26
CA TYR A 250 16.65 -14.17 -1.69
C TYR A 250 15.70 -15.23 -1.12
N ASN A 251 15.03 -15.99 -1.99
CA ASN A 251 14.13 -17.09 -1.62
C ASN A 251 14.72 -18.02 -0.54
#